data_AF-A0AAW5JRW2-F1
#
_entry.id   AF-A0AAW5JRW2-F1
#
_cell.length_a   1.000
_cell.length_b   1.000
_cell.length_c   1.000
_cell.angle_alpha   90.00
_cell.angle_beta   90.00
_cell.angle_gamma   90.00
#
_symmetry.space_group_name_H-M   'P 1'
#
loop_
_entity.id
_entity.type
_entity.pdbx_description
1 polymer ?
#
loop_
_entity_poly.entity_id
_entity_poly.type
_entity_poly.pdbx_seq_one_letter_code
_entity_poly.pdbx_strand_id
1 'polypeptide(L)'
;MDAQAHGYAVGAFNGEDMEMIQAVIAAAEAEHAPVLPQTTPGTLCARAAADGYTSLVIDGSKLSLEENIALARRVVEMTAAYPHRPAVEAELGRLGRKKDSLEVKHGDDLYTDPEEAARFVAETR
;
A
#
# COMPACT_ATOMS: atom_id res chain seq x y z
N MET A 1 -6.06 8.83 -9.23
CA MET A 1 -6.27 8.98 -10.69
C MET A 1 -5.57 10.21 -11.25
N ASP A 2 -5.51 11.33 -10.51
CA ASP A 2 -4.87 12.57 -10.96
C ASP A 2 -3.37 12.42 -11.33
N ALA A 3 -2.56 11.86 -10.42
CA ALA A 3 -1.12 11.67 -10.63
C ALA A 3 -0.78 10.82 -11.87
N GLN A 4 -1.51 9.72 -12.07
CA GLN A 4 -1.36 8.85 -13.24
C GLN A 4 -1.74 9.58 -14.54
N ALA A 5 -2.81 10.37 -14.53
CA ALA A 5 -3.27 11.11 -15.70
C ALA A 5 -2.29 12.19 -16.13
N HIS A 6 -1.55 12.77 -15.18
CA HIS A 6 -0.60 13.86 -15.42
C HIS A 6 0.87 13.42 -15.40
N GLY A 7 1.15 12.11 -15.29
CA GLY A 7 2.50 11.56 -15.40
C GLY A 7 3.45 11.91 -14.27
N TYR A 8 2.94 12.09 -13.04
CA TYR A 8 3.75 12.33 -11.84
C TYR A 8 3.47 11.29 -10.74
N ALA A 9 4.33 11.24 -9.72
CA ALA A 9 4.17 10.37 -8.56
C ALA A 9 3.87 11.20 -7.30
N VAL A 10 3.08 10.65 -6.39
CA VAL A 10 2.83 11.23 -5.06
C VAL A 10 3.72 10.51 -4.06
N GLY A 11 4.52 11.27 -3.30
CA GLY A 11 5.40 10.70 -2.28
C GLY A 11 4.58 10.20 -1.08
N ALA A 12 4.89 8.99 -0.63
CA ALA A 12 4.34 8.39 0.58
C ALA A 12 5.46 8.28 1.62
N PHE A 13 5.35 9.04 2.72
CA PHE A 13 6.44 9.20 3.70
C PHE A 13 5.97 8.78 5.08
N ASN A 14 6.75 7.91 5.73
CA ASN A 14 6.46 7.48 7.09
C ASN A 14 6.69 8.61 8.09
N GLY A 15 5.74 8.79 9.01
CA GLY A 15 5.88 9.61 10.20
C GLY A 15 5.54 8.80 11.45
N GLU A 16 6.45 8.84 12.44
CA GLU A 16 6.32 8.09 13.70
C GLU A 16 6.07 9.02 14.91
N ASP A 17 6.35 10.31 14.75
CA ASP A 17 6.14 11.35 15.75
C ASP A 17 5.62 12.65 15.10
N MET A 18 5.35 13.65 15.95
CA MET A 18 4.77 14.92 15.51
C MET A 18 5.74 15.70 14.62
N GLU A 19 7.02 15.68 14.97
CA GLU A 19 8.09 16.40 14.29
C GLU A 19 8.28 15.89 12.86
N MET A 20 8.25 14.58 12.64
CA MET A 20 8.30 13.98 11.30
C MET A 20 7.08 14.37 10.47
N ILE A 21 5.88 14.29 11.05
CA ILE A 21 4.66 14.67 10.34
C ILE A 21 4.70 16.16 9.96
N GLN A 22 5.12 17.03 10.87
CA GLN A 22 5.29 18.45 10.58
C GLN A 22 6.33 18.69 9.49
N ALA A 23 7.45 17.97 9.50
CA ALA A 23 8.48 18.09 8.48
C ALA A 23 7.96 17.67 7.09
N VAL A 24 7.21 16.57 7.01
CA VAL A 24 6.59 16.10 5.76
C VAL A 24 5.59 17.13 5.24
N ILE A 25 4.73 17.67 6.10
CA ILE A 25 3.75 18.70 5.73
C ILE A 25 4.44 19.98 5.26
N ALA A 26 5.42 20.48 6.02
CA ALA A 26 6.14 21.70 5.69
C ALA A 26 6.88 21.59 4.34
N ALA A 27 7.49 20.43 4.05
CA ALA A 27 8.12 20.18 2.76
C ALA A 27 7.09 20.15 1.62
N ALA A 28 5.95 19.48 1.82
CA ALA A 28 4.88 19.44 0.82
C ALA A 28 4.29 20.83 0.53
N GLU A 29 4.12 21.67 1.55
CA GLU A 29 3.68 23.05 1.41
C GLU A 29 4.70 23.91 0.64
N ALA A 30 5.99 23.79 0.96
CA ALA A 30 7.06 24.53 0.30
C ALA A 30 7.21 24.17 -1.19
N GLU A 31 7.03 22.89 -1.52
CA GLU A 31 7.13 22.38 -2.90
C GLU A 31 5.81 22.48 -3.67
N HIS A 32 4.73 22.94 -3.03
CA HIS A 32 3.37 22.93 -3.58
C HIS A 32 2.97 21.57 -4.16
N ALA A 33 3.37 20.49 -3.47
CA ALA A 33 3.23 19.12 -3.94
C ALA A 33 2.24 18.31 -3.09
N PRO A 34 1.46 17.40 -3.68
CA PRO A 34 0.65 16.46 -2.93
C PRO A 34 1.54 15.46 -2.17
N VAL A 35 1.08 15.01 -1.00
CA VAL A 35 1.82 14.06 -0.16
C VAL A 35 0.87 13.07 0.52
N LEU A 36 1.36 11.85 0.78
CA LEU A 36 0.69 10.83 1.60
C LEU A 36 1.51 10.60 2.87
N PRO A 37 1.18 11.26 4.00
CA PRO A 37 1.76 10.91 5.29
C PRO A 37 1.29 9.50 5.66
N GLN A 38 2.22 8.56 5.75
CA GLN A 38 1.97 7.19 6.14
C GLN A 38 2.43 6.99 7.58
N THR A 39 1.80 6.06 8.25
CA THR A 39 2.31 5.53 9.51
C THR A 39 2.16 4.02 9.43
N THR A 40 3.13 3.31 9.99
CA THR A 40 3.15 1.85 10.04
C THR A 40 2.41 1.40 11.29
N PRO A 41 1.24 0.77 11.17
CA PRO A 41 0.45 0.53 12.36
C PRO A 41 0.73 -0.86 12.94
N GLY A 42 0.92 -0.91 14.26
CA GLY A 42 0.52 -2.06 15.08
C GLY A 42 -1.01 -2.21 15.19
N THR A 43 -1.79 -1.41 14.45
CA THR A 43 -3.26 -1.42 14.41
C THR A 43 -3.83 -2.17 13.20
N LEU A 44 -4.97 -2.83 13.41
CA LEU A 44 -5.70 -3.58 12.38
C LEU A 44 -6.46 -2.64 11.42
N CYS A 45 -6.65 -3.05 10.16
CA CYS A 45 -7.26 -2.23 9.10
C CYS A 45 -8.63 -1.62 9.48
N ALA A 46 -9.50 -2.39 10.16
CA ALA A 46 -10.80 -1.89 10.61
C ALA A 46 -10.69 -0.77 11.66
N ARG A 47 -9.64 -0.82 12.51
CA ARG A 47 -9.38 0.23 13.49
C ARG A 47 -8.88 1.50 12.80
N ALA A 48 -7.94 1.37 11.86
CA ALA A 48 -7.46 2.51 11.07
C ALA A 48 -8.59 3.20 10.30
N ALA A 49 -9.47 2.43 9.65
CA ALA A 49 -10.66 2.97 8.99
C ALA A 49 -11.60 3.69 9.97
N ALA A 50 -11.81 3.14 11.18
CA ALA A 50 -12.62 3.79 12.21
C ALA A 50 -11.99 5.08 12.76
N ASP A 51 -10.66 5.14 12.84
CA ASP A 51 -9.91 6.32 13.30
C ASP A 51 -9.80 7.40 12.20
N GLY A 52 -10.38 7.18 11.00
CA GLY A 52 -10.50 8.19 9.94
C GLY A 52 -9.39 8.16 8.89
N TYR A 53 -8.61 7.09 8.83
CA TYR A 53 -7.61 6.92 7.77
C TYR A 53 -8.30 6.87 6.41
N THR A 54 -7.74 7.56 5.43
CA THR A 54 -8.29 7.65 4.07
C THR A 54 -7.68 6.64 3.10
N SER A 55 -6.63 5.94 3.52
CA SER A 55 -6.03 4.83 2.80
C SER A 55 -5.53 3.74 3.76
N LEU A 56 -5.49 2.50 3.27
CA LEU A 56 -5.03 1.31 3.96
C LEU A 56 -4.08 0.57 3.02
N VAL A 57 -2.95 0.08 3.55
CA VAL A 57 -2.01 -0.77 2.82
C VAL A 57 -2.06 -2.16 3.43
N ILE A 58 -2.15 -3.19 2.59
CA ILE A 58 -2.08 -4.60 3.01
C ILE A 58 -0.95 -5.33 2.27
N ASP A 59 -0.05 -5.92 3.04
CA ASP A 59 1.03 -6.76 2.52
C ASP A 59 0.66 -8.24 2.70
N GLY A 60 0.05 -8.80 1.65
CA GLY A 60 -0.22 -10.24 1.52
C GLY A 60 0.82 -10.97 0.67
N SER A 61 1.97 -10.35 0.35
CA SER A 61 2.96 -10.85 -0.62
C SER A 61 3.56 -12.22 -0.30
N LYS A 62 3.41 -12.68 0.95
CA LYS A 62 3.90 -13.99 1.42
C LYS A 62 2.83 -15.09 1.40
N LEU A 63 1.59 -14.73 1.16
CA LEU A 63 0.48 -15.66 1.04
C LEU A 63 0.48 -16.26 -0.38
N SER A 64 -0.24 -17.37 -0.55
CA SER A 64 -0.59 -17.80 -1.92
C SER A 64 -1.45 -16.73 -2.60
N LEU A 65 -1.48 -16.72 -3.94
CA LEU A 65 -2.30 -15.80 -4.72
C LEU A 65 -3.77 -15.80 -4.26
N GLU A 66 -4.35 -16.99 -4.05
CA GLU A 66 -5.73 -17.16 -3.60
C GLU A 66 -5.99 -16.55 -2.21
N GLU A 67 -5.07 -16.81 -1.27
CA GLU A 67 -5.17 -16.26 0.08
C GLU A 67 -5.00 -14.73 0.10
N ASN A 68 -4.12 -14.19 -0.75
CA ASN A 68 -3.93 -12.76 -0.88
C ASN A 68 -5.16 -12.08 -1.52
N ILE A 69 -5.75 -12.68 -2.57
CA ILE A 69 -7.02 -12.22 -3.15
C ILE A 69 -8.13 -12.21 -2.09
N ALA A 70 -8.27 -13.30 -1.32
CA ALA A 70 -9.27 -13.40 -0.27
C ALA A 70 -9.08 -12.33 0.82
N LEU A 71 -7.84 -12.09 1.24
CA LEU A 71 -7.51 -11.03 2.18
C LEU A 71 -7.88 -9.65 1.63
N ALA A 72 -7.44 -9.33 0.41
CA ALA A 72 -7.69 -8.05 -0.22
C ALA A 72 -9.18 -7.77 -0.41
N ARG A 73 -9.94 -8.74 -0.92
CA ARG A 73 -11.41 -8.65 -1.01
C ARG A 73 -12.05 -8.36 0.33
N ARG A 74 -11.68 -9.09 1.38
CA ARG A 74 -12.24 -8.89 2.71
C ARG A 74 -12.01 -7.47 3.23
N VAL A 75 -10.83 -6.91 2.96
CA VAL A 75 -10.48 -5.54 3.38
C VAL A 75 -11.28 -4.52 2.56
N VAL A 76 -11.38 -4.69 1.24
CA VAL A 76 -12.20 -3.84 0.35
C VAL A 76 -13.68 -3.88 0.74
N GLU A 77 -14.23 -5.07 1.02
CA GLU A 77 -15.61 -5.23 1.49
C GLU A 77 -15.83 -4.53 2.84
N MET A 78 -14.85 -4.62 3.74
CA MET A 78 -14.90 -3.94 5.03
C MET A 78 -14.89 -2.41 4.88
N THR A 79 -14.14 -1.84 3.93
CA THR A 79 -14.13 -0.38 3.73
C THR A 79 -15.47 0.18 3.28
N ALA A 80 -16.34 -0.64 2.67
CA ALA A 80 -17.69 -0.24 2.27
C ALA A 80 -18.60 0.13 3.46
N ALA A 81 -18.26 -0.31 4.67
CA ALA A 81 -18.97 0.05 5.90
C ALA A 81 -18.70 1.49 6.38
N TYR A 82 -17.70 2.18 5.83
CA TYR A 82 -17.29 3.50 6.27
C TYR A 82 -17.71 4.57 5.26
N PRO A 83 -18.27 5.72 5.69
CA PRO A 83 -18.73 6.77 4.78
C PRO A 83 -17.64 7.30 3.84
N HIS A 84 -16.40 7.41 4.31
CA HIS A 84 -15.27 7.93 3.56
C HIS A 84 -14.58 6.88 2.68
N ARG A 85 -14.98 5.59 2.77
CA ARG A 85 -14.50 4.47 1.95
C ARG A 85 -12.99 4.53 1.65
N PRO A 86 -12.13 4.27 2.65
CA PRO A 86 -10.70 4.42 2.46
C PRO A 86 -10.20 3.59 1.27
N ALA A 87 -9.25 4.17 0.53
CA ALA A 87 -8.56 3.47 -0.55
C ALA A 87 -7.79 2.27 0.01
N VAL A 88 -7.69 1.19 -0.77
CA VAL A 88 -6.91 0.01 -0.39
C VAL A 88 -5.78 -0.18 -1.39
N GLU A 89 -4.56 -0.23 -0.89
CA GLU A 89 -3.35 -0.64 -1.60
C GLU A 89 -3.00 -2.06 -1.17
N ALA A 90 -2.69 -2.94 -2.11
CA ALA A 90 -2.38 -4.33 -1.84
C ALA A 90 -1.12 -4.76 -2.61
N GLU A 91 -0.21 -5.45 -1.92
CA GLU A 91 1.05 -5.91 -2.50
C GLU A 91 0.92 -7.33 -3.10
N LEU A 92 1.48 -7.51 -4.31
CA LEU A 92 1.61 -8.79 -4.99
C LEU A 92 3.04 -8.98 -5.51
N GLY A 93 3.58 -10.19 -5.34
CA GLY A 93 4.95 -10.54 -5.72
C GLY A 93 5.94 -10.35 -4.57
N ARG A 94 7.17 -10.81 -4.76
CA ARG A 94 8.19 -10.83 -3.69
C ARG A 94 9.10 -9.62 -3.80
N LEU A 95 8.98 -8.66 -2.88
CA LEU A 95 10.01 -7.63 -2.75
C LEU A 95 11.34 -8.30 -2.37
N GLY A 96 12.35 -8.17 -3.23
CA GLY A 96 13.71 -8.61 -2.97
C GLY A 96 14.23 -7.95 -1.70
N ARG A 97 14.13 -8.64 -0.56
CA ARG A 97 14.58 -8.09 0.72
C ARG A 97 16.09 -7.92 0.70
N LYS A 98 16.57 -6.70 0.85
CA LYS A 98 17.93 -6.44 1.35
C LYS A 98 17.95 -6.80 2.84
N LYS A 99 18.24 -8.06 3.19
CA LYS A 99 18.85 -8.43 4.47
C LYS A 99 19.43 -9.85 4.35
N ASP A 100 20.76 -9.87 4.44
CA ASP A 100 21.68 -11.02 4.49
C ASP A 100 21.65 -12.03 3.34
N SER A 101 22.70 -11.93 2.53
CA SER A 101 23.49 -13.10 2.06
C SER A 101 22.73 -14.26 1.43
N LEU A 102 21.85 -13.99 0.46
CA LEU A 102 21.38 -15.05 -0.43
C LEU A 102 21.74 -14.67 -1.86
N GLU A 103 22.70 -15.42 -2.42
CA GLU A 103 22.88 -15.54 -3.85
C GLU A 103 21.51 -15.80 -4.47
N VAL A 104 21.00 -14.80 -5.18
CA VAL A 104 19.78 -14.95 -5.95
C VAL A 104 20.07 -15.97 -7.04
N LYS A 105 19.41 -17.14 -6.99
CA LYS A 105 19.62 -18.15 -8.02
C LYS A 105 19.01 -17.64 -9.31
N HIS A 106 19.74 -17.83 -10.41
CA HIS A 106 19.21 -17.54 -11.74
C HIS A 106 17.96 -18.41 -11.96
N GLY A 107 16.77 -17.80 -11.98
CA GLY A 107 15.48 -18.48 -12.06
C GLY A 107 14.56 -18.32 -10.85
N ASP A 108 14.96 -17.60 -9.80
CA ASP A 108 13.99 -17.13 -8.79
C ASP A 108 13.14 -16.00 -9.40
N ASP A 109 11.82 -16.17 -9.46
CA ASP A 109 10.88 -15.12 -9.88
C ASP A 109 10.90 -13.97 -8.87
N LEU A 110 11.73 -12.96 -9.15
CA LEU A 110 11.89 -11.74 -8.35
C LEU A 110 10.84 -10.68 -8.67
N TYR A 111 10.16 -10.81 -9.81
CA TYR A 111 9.23 -9.82 -10.34
C TYR A 111 7.80 -10.33 -10.25
N THR A 112 6.86 -9.40 -10.07
CA THR A 112 5.44 -9.71 -10.13
C THR A 112 5.06 -10.14 -11.55
N ASP A 113 4.37 -11.27 -11.67
CA ASP A 113 3.82 -11.73 -12.93
C ASP A 113 2.67 -10.80 -13.38
N PRO A 114 2.70 -10.24 -14.61
CA PRO A 114 1.65 -9.35 -15.11
C PRO A 114 0.26 -10.00 -15.22
N GLU A 115 0.17 -11.29 -15.53
CA GLU A 115 -1.09 -12.03 -15.61
C GLU A 115 -1.67 -12.25 -14.20
N GLU A 116 -0.84 -12.60 -13.23
CA GLU A 116 -1.27 -12.66 -11.82
C GLU A 116 -1.72 -11.30 -11.31
N ALA A 117 -1.03 -10.21 -11.65
CA ALA A 117 -1.43 -8.86 -11.28
C ALA A 117 -2.78 -8.47 -11.91
N ALA A 118 -3.01 -8.79 -13.19
CA ALA A 118 -4.27 -8.54 -13.86
C ALA A 118 -5.42 -9.31 -13.19
N ARG A 119 -5.19 -10.59 -12.85
CA ARG A 119 -6.14 -11.43 -12.12
C ARG A 119 -6.43 -10.87 -10.73
N PHE A 120 -5.39 -10.50 -9.99
CA PHE A 120 -5.51 -9.95 -8.65
C PHE A 120 -6.38 -8.69 -8.64
N VAL A 121 -6.15 -7.75 -9.56
CA VAL A 121 -6.97 -6.54 -9.69
C VAL A 121 -8.42 -6.86 -10.08
N ALA A 122 -8.63 -7.81 -10.99
CA ALA A 122 -9.97 -8.20 -11.43
C ALA A 122 -10.80 -8.84 -10.31
N GLU A 123 -10.16 -9.57 -9.40
CA GLU A 123 -10.84 -10.31 -8.34
C GLU A 123 -10.97 -9.56 -7.01
N THR A 124 -10.28 -8.42 -6.85
CA THR A 124 -10.25 -7.64 -5.59
C THR A 124 -11.01 -6.31 -5.64
N ARG A 125 -11.49 -5.89 -6.81
CA ARG A 125 -12.22 -4.64 -7.03
C ARG A 125 -13.71 -4.70 -6.69
#